data_AF-A0AA36H4G7-F1
#
_entry.id   AF-A0AA36H4G7-F1
#
_cell.length_a   1.000
_cell.length_b   1.000
_cell.length_c   1.000
_cell.angle_alpha   90.00
_cell.angle_beta   90.00
_cell.angle_gamma   90.00
#
_symmetry.space_group_name_H-M   'P 1'
#
loop_
_entity.id
_entity.type
_entity.pdbx_description
1 polymer ?
#
loop_
_entity_poly.entity_id
_entity_poly.type
_entity_poly.pdbx_seq_one_letter_code
_entity_poly.pdbx_strand_id
1 'polypeptide(L)'
;MKVLILTLLISSLIISPEAEEFDFDLPLVLDATGVPECIQACLSDLFDSAVKLLSLRNPVERFSDLCKKYDNASLCIAKQDFCTHSTIFEMALSGLDEVCTERAEDIAEHKDCLKTELEPVLKECDSQCHLTKVLIMLSGKGNPEGLKKFQEDHQALQKDIASICVSFGCMSSCLAKELNMYCPPAGTTIVKALLKPFFTFSNIFEEIGPRAKLSIYRQEKFQNKNCRKTRKKPS
;
A
#
# COMPACT_ATOMS: atom_id res chain seq x y z
N MET A 1 -34.34 -37.13 26.30
CA MET A 1 -34.28 -36.53 24.94
C MET A 1 -34.85 -35.11 24.84
N LYS A 2 -35.03 -34.34 25.93
CA LYS A 2 -35.40 -32.90 25.84
C LYS A 2 -34.45 -31.95 26.60
N VAL A 3 -33.57 -32.48 27.45
CA VAL A 3 -32.49 -31.73 28.12
C VAL A 3 -31.29 -31.46 27.17
N LEU A 4 -31.13 -32.24 26.10
CA LEU A 4 -30.06 -32.08 25.10
C LEU A 4 -30.25 -30.88 24.15
N ILE A 5 -31.47 -30.32 24.08
CA ILE A 5 -31.81 -29.24 23.12
C ILE A 5 -31.50 -27.85 23.73
N LEU A 6 -31.50 -27.72 25.06
CA LEU A 6 -31.25 -26.43 25.72
C LEU A 6 -29.75 -26.11 25.88
N THR A 7 -28.88 -27.13 25.97
CA THR A 7 -27.43 -26.94 26.12
C THR A 7 -26.69 -26.70 24.80
N LEU A 8 -27.25 -27.13 23.66
CA LEU A 8 -26.70 -26.84 22.33
C LEU A 8 -27.03 -25.43 21.83
N LEU A 9 -28.12 -24.82 22.31
CA LEU A 9 -28.53 -23.46 21.91
C LEU A 9 -27.81 -22.33 22.69
N ILE A 10 -27.21 -22.64 23.84
CA ILE A 10 -26.55 -21.64 24.71
C ILE A 10 -25.03 -21.57 24.49
N SER A 11 -24.41 -22.58 23.86
CA SER A 11 -22.95 -22.67 23.75
C SER A 11 -22.35 -22.29 22.39
N SER A 12 -23.17 -21.97 21.37
CA SER A 12 -22.67 -21.76 20.00
C SER A 12 -23.10 -20.47 19.29
N LEU A 13 -23.81 -19.54 19.94
CA LEU A 13 -24.28 -18.30 19.29
C LEU A 13 -23.75 -16.99 19.87
N ILE A 14 -22.71 -17.05 20.71
CA ILE A 14 -21.82 -15.91 20.93
C ILE A 14 -20.44 -16.32 20.42
N ILE A 15 -20.34 -16.56 19.11
CA ILE A 15 -19.09 -16.28 18.42
C ILE A 15 -19.04 -14.76 18.40
N SER A 16 -18.49 -14.18 19.47
CA SER A 16 -17.93 -12.84 19.38
C SER A 16 -17.02 -12.85 18.16
N PRO A 17 -17.24 -11.99 17.16
CA PRO A 17 -16.13 -11.61 16.33
C PRO A 17 -15.26 -10.75 17.24
N GLU A 18 -14.40 -11.38 18.06
CA GLU A 18 -13.16 -10.71 18.43
C GLU A 18 -12.51 -10.41 17.08
N ALA A 19 -12.71 -9.18 16.63
CA ALA A 19 -11.85 -8.59 15.64
C ALA A 19 -10.48 -8.70 16.29
N GLU A 20 -9.67 -9.66 15.84
CA GLU A 20 -8.24 -9.63 16.16
C GLU A 20 -7.78 -8.23 15.77
N GLU A 21 -7.53 -7.39 16.77
CA GLU A 21 -6.84 -6.13 16.52
C GLU A 21 -5.48 -6.52 15.94
N PHE A 22 -5.24 -6.06 14.71
CA PHE A 22 -3.98 -6.26 14.05
C PHE A 22 -2.94 -5.41 14.80
N ASP A 23 -2.17 -6.05 15.68
CA ASP A 23 -0.99 -5.44 16.30
C ASP A 23 0.06 -5.22 15.20
N PHE A 24 0.14 -3.98 14.73
CA PHE A 24 0.99 -3.52 13.64
C PHE A 24 2.02 -2.56 14.24
N ASP A 25 3.30 -2.93 14.22
CA ASP A 25 4.39 -2.05 14.68
C ASP A 25 4.61 -0.94 13.64
N LEU A 26 3.73 0.05 13.70
CA LEU A 26 3.67 1.14 12.76
C LEU A 26 5.00 1.92 12.68
N PRO A 27 5.66 2.29 13.79
CA PRO A 27 6.98 2.90 13.74
C PRO A 27 7.98 2.09 12.92
N LEU A 28 8.06 0.77 13.14
CA LEU A 28 8.99 -0.10 12.41
C LEU A 28 8.71 -0.14 10.90
N VAL A 29 7.43 -0.14 10.50
CA VAL A 29 7.05 -0.13 9.08
C VAL A 29 7.34 1.22 8.42
N LEU A 30 7.09 2.33 9.12
CA LEU A 30 7.42 3.67 8.62
C LEU A 30 8.93 3.83 8.41
N ASP A 31 9.73 3.36 9.37
CA ASP A 31 11.19 3.36 9.26
C ASP A 31 11.66 2.50 8.08
N ALA A 32 11.11 1.28 7.95
CA ALA A 32 11.48 0.36 6.88
C ALA A 32 11.08 0.86 5.48
N THR A 33 10.02 1.67 5.38
CA THR A 33 9.57 2.28 4.11
C THR A 33 10.32 3.57 3.76
N GLY A 34 11.24 4.01 4.63
CA GLY A 34 12.03 5.23 4.42
C GLY A 34 11.19 6.51 4.58
N VAL A 35 10.08 6.44 5.32
CA VAL A 35 9.28 7.60 5.67
C VAL A 35 10.10 8.47 6.63
N PRO A 36 10.39 9.74 6.30
CA PRO A 36 11.15 10.62 7.18
C PRO A 36 10.47 10.81 8.53
N GLU A 37 11.24 10.77 9.63
CA GLU A 37 10.75 10.99 11.00
C GLU A 37 9.87 12.24 11.12
N CYS A 38 10.21 13.30 10.37
CA CYS A 38 9.51 14.59 10.41
C CYS A 38 8.03 14.53 9.97
N ILE A 39 7.61 13.49 9.23
CA ILE A 39 6.21 13.29 8.82
C ILE A 39 5.56 12.06 9.45
N GLN A 40 6.29 11.20 10.15
CA GLN A 40 5.73 9.98 10.74
C GLN A 40 4.53 10.26 11.65
N ALA A 41 4.63 11.29 12.49
CA ALA A 41 3.55 11.72 13.38
C ALA A 41 2.30 12.21 12.61
N CYS A 42 2.46 12.75 11.39
CA CYS A 42 1.33 13.13 10.54
C CYS A 42 0.61 11.92 9.93
N LEU A 43 1.30 10.78 9.82
CA LEU A 43 0.81 9.61 9.10
C LEU A 43 0.24 8.53 10.00
N SER A 44 0.50 8.58 11.31
CA SER A 44 0.13 7.50 12.24
C SER A 44 -1.33 7.08 12.11
N ASP A 45 -2.23 8.06 12.23
CA ASP A 45 -3.68 7.87 12.14
C ASP A 45 -4.12 7.34 10.77
N LEU A 46 -3.44 7.75 9.70
CA LEU A 46 -3.73 7.32 8.35
C LEU A 46 -3.39 5.84 8.18
N PHE A 47 -2.21 5.43 8.63
CA PHE A 47 -1.80 4.03 8.56
C PHE A 47 -2.64 3.13 9.45
N ASP A 48 -2.97 3.55 10.67
CA ASP A 48 -3.88 2.80 11.54
C ASP A 48 -5.25 2.56 10.86
N SER A 49 -5.75 3.58 10.16
CA SER A 49 -6.98 3.46 9.37
C SER A 49 -6.80 2.54 8.15
N ALA A 50 -5.65 2.59 7.48
CA ALA A 50 -5.33 1.70 6.36
C ALA A 50 -5.23 0.23 6.80
N VAL A 51 -4.60 -0.06 7.94
CA VAL A 51 -4.51 -1.42 8.50
C VAL A 51 -5.89 -1.98 8.80
N LYS A 52 -6.82 -1.14 9.27
CA LYS A 52 -8.22 -1.56 9.50
C LYS A 52 -8.89 -2.03 8.20
N LEU A 53 -8.51 -1.55 7.02
CA LEU A 53 -9.07 -2.04 5.76
C LEU A 53 -8.72 -3.51 5.49
N LEU A 54 -7.61 -4.02 6.03
CA LEU A 54 -7.19 -5.42 5.86
C LEU A 54 -8.15 -6.42 6.50
N SER A 55 -9.03 -5.99 7.40
CA SER A 55 -10.10 -6.86 7.92
C SER A 55 -11.18 -7.19 6.88
N LEU A 56 -11.24 -6.42 5.78
CA LEU A 56 -12.24 -6.51 4.72
C LEU A 56 -13.69 -6.40 5.22
N ARG A 57 -13.92 -5.75 6.38
CA ARG A 57 -15.26 -5.54 6.96
C ARG A 57 -15.67 -4.08 6.88
N ASN A 58 -16.90 -3.80 6.49
CA ASN A 58 -17.44 -2.44 6.29
C ASN A 58 -16.48 -1.56 5.48
N PRO A 59 -16.02 -2.01 4.29
CA PRO A 59 -14.95 -1.34 3.55
C PRO A 59 -15.33 0.07 3.13
N VAL A 60 -16.60 0.36 2.83
CA VAL A 60 -17.05 1.70 2.43
C VAL A 60 -16.91 2.69 3.59
N GLU A 61 -17.37 2.32 4.79
CA GLU A 61 -17.26 3.16 5.98
C GLU A 61 -15.79 3.35 6.37
N ARG A 62 -14.98 2.28 6.36
CA ARG A 62 -13.55 2.36 6.68
C ARG A 62 -12.79 3.20 5.66
N PHE A 63 -13.14 3.10 4.38
CA PHE A 63 -12.52 3.90 3.34
C PHE A 63 -12.90 5.39 3.45
N SER A 64 -14.15 5.69 3.81
CA SER A 64 -14.57 7.06 4.12
C SER A 64 -13.77 7.64 5.29
N ASP A 65 -13.51 6.83 6.32
CA ASP A 65 -12.69 7.25 7.46
C ASP A 65 -11.21 7.42 7.07
N LEU A 66 -10.69 6.54 6.20
CA LEU A 66 -9.36 6.67 5.60
C LEU A 66 -9.20 8.01 4.86
N CYS A 67 -10.17 8.43 4.04
CA CYS A 67 -10.11 9.71 3.34
C CYS A 67 -10.04 10.91 4.30
N LYS A 68 -10.80 10.90 5.40
CA LYS A 68 -10.70 11.96 6.43
C LYS A 68 -9.32 11.99 7.09
N LYS A 69 -8.75 10.82 7.36
CA LYS A 69 -7.38 10.73 7.92
C LYS A 69 -6.33 11.18 6.91
N TYR A 70 -6.55 10.91 5.62
CA TYR A 70 -5.71 11.40 4.53
C TYR A 70 -5.72 12.93 4.48
N ASP A 71 -6.89 13.57 4.49
CA ASP A 71 -7.00 15.03 4.48
C ASP A 71 -6.25 15.67 5.66
N ASN A 72 -6.41 15.09 6.86
CA ASN A 72 -5.71 15.55 8.06
C ASN A 72 -4.19 15.38 7.93
N ALA A 73 -3.73 14.24 7.42
CA ALA A 73 -2.32 13.96 7.20
C ALA A 73 -1.71 14.93 6.17
N SER A 74 -2.40 15.17 5.06
CA SER A 74 -2.00 16.12 4.02
C SER A 74 -1.90 17.54 4.57
N LEU A 75 -2.87 17.99 5.37
CA LEU A 75 -2.81 19.29 6.05
C LEU A 75 -1.68 19.38 7.09
N CYS A 76 -1.38 18.28 7.78
CA CYS A 76 -0.27 18.21 8.74
C CYS A 76 1.08 18.36 8.02
N ILE A 77 1.28 17.62 6.92
CA ILE A 77 2.51 17.64 6.13
C ILE A 77 2.71 19.00 5.45
N ALA A 78 1.65 19.62 4.94
CA ALA A 78 1.73 20.95 4.31
C ALA A 78 2.21 22.06 5.27
N LYS A 79 2.11 21.84 6.59
CA LYS A 79 2.61 22.76 7.63
C LYS A 79 4.06 22.50 8.04
N GLN A 80 4.68 21.42 7.56
CA GLN A 80 6.05 21.08 7.88
C GLN A 80 7.02 21.77 6.91
N ASP A 81 7.41 23.01 7.24
CA ASP A 81 8.29 23.85 6.39
C ASP A 81 9.66 23.23 6.08
N PHE A 82 10.09 22.22 6.85
CA PHE A 82 11.43 21.63 6.77
C PHE A 82 11.49 20.20 6.19
N CYS A 83 10.35 19.60 5.83
CA CYS A 83 10.34 18.26 5.23
C CYS A 83 10.46 18.35 3.70
N THR A 84 11.69 18.31 3.16
CA THR A 84 12.01 18.38 1.71
C THR A 84 11.45 17.23 0.86
N HIS A 85 10.73 16.27 1.46
CA HIS A 85 10.26 15.04 0.83
C HIS A 85 8.74 15.00 0.56
N SER A 86 8.05 16.15 0.55
CA SER A 86 6.60 16.22 0.27
C SER A 86 6.23 15.56 -1.07
N THR A 87 7.09 15.65 -2.09
CA THR A 87 6.83 15.08 -3.42
C THR A 87 6.73 13.55 -3.40
N ILE A 88 7.53 12.85 -2.59
CA ILE A 88 7.45 11.38 -2.48
C ILE A 88 6.13 10.96 -1.82
N PHE A 89 5.71 11.71 -0.80
CA PHE A 89 4.43 11.51 -0.14
C PHE A 89 3.25 11.72 -1.10
N GLU A 90 3.24 12.86 -1.82
CA GLU A 90 2.22 13.17 -2.84
C GLU A 90 2.14 12.07 -3.90
N MET A 91 3.28 11.59 -4.39
CA MET A 91 3.32 10.49 -5.36
C MET A 91 2.80 9.18 -4.77
N ALA A 92 3.26 8.80 -3.58
CA ALA A 92 2.90 7.54 -2.93
C ALA A 92 1.39 7.47 -2.61
N LEU A 93 0.79 8.59 -2.22
CA LEU A 93 -0.63 8.68 -1.90
C LEU A 93 -1.49 9.26 -3.02
N SER A 94 -0.94 9.53 -4.20
CA SER A 94 -1.67 10.10 -5.35
C SER A 94 -2.90 9.29 -5.77
N GLY A 95 -2.87 7.98 -5.56
CA GLY A 95 -4.03 7.12 -5.81
C GLY A 95 -5.12 7.26 -4.75
N LEU A 96 -4.73 7.47 -3.49
CA LEU A 96 -5.69 7.76 -2.41
C LEU A 96 -6.29 9.15 -2.59
N ASP A 97 -5.46 10.13 -2.93
CA ASP A 97 -5.90 11.48 -3.30
C ASP A 97 -6.95 11.43 -4.41
N GLU A 98 -6.66 10.77 -5.54
CA GLU A 98 -7.60 10.69 -6.67
C GLU A 98 -8.95 10.09 -6.26
N VAL A 99 -8.96 9.08 -5.39
CA VAL A 99 -10.22 8.47 -4.92
C VAL A 99 -10.96 9.37 -3.92
N CYS A 100 -10.23 10.05 -3.04
CA CYS A 100 -10.81 10.86 -1.96
C CYS A 100 -11.20 12.28 -2.41
N THR A 101 -10.59 12.81 -3.48
CA THR A 101 -10.79 14.18 -3.97
C THR A 101 -11.31 14.19 -5.40
N GLU A 102 -10.45 13.87 -6.39
CA GLU A 102 -10.75 14.02 -7.82
C GLU A 102 -11.96 13.21 -8.28
N ARG A 103 -12.15 12.00 -7.75
CA ARG A 103 -13.22 11.05 -8.13
C ARG A 103 -14.24 10.80 -7.03
N ALA A 104 -14.25 11.62 -5.99
CA ALA A 104 -15.15 11.43 -4.86
C ALA A 104 -16.62 11.44 -5.30
N GLU A 105 -16.98 12.33 -6.24
CA GLU A 105 -18.33 12.44 -6.79
C GLU A 105 -18.71 11.21 -7.63
N ASP A 106 -17.86 10.81 -8.58
CA ASP A 106 -18.04 9.59 -9.41
C ASP A 106 -18.30 8.35 -8.54
N ILE A 107 -17.54 8.21 -7.44
CA ILE A 107 -17.67 7.06 -6.53
C ILE A 107 -18.91 7.19 -5.64
N ALA A 108 -19.27 8.41 -5.26
CA ALA A 108 -20.48 8.67 -4.47
C ALA A 108 -21.76 8.29 -5.23
N GLU A 109 -21.78 8.39 -6.57
CA GLU A 109 -22.90 7.92 -7.40
C GLU A 109 -23.17 6.41 -7.23
N HIS A 110 -22.13 5.63 -6.92
CA HIS A 110 -22.24 4.19 -6.72
C HIS A 110 -22.31 3.78 -5.25
N LYS A 111 -22.42 4.73 -4.31
CA LYS A 111 -22.31 4.49 -2.86
C LYS A 111 -23.21 3.36 -2.34
N ASP A 112 -24.47 3.34 -2.75
CA ASP A 112 -25.42 2.34 -2.27
C ASP A 112 -25.07 0.94 -2.79
N CYS A 113 -24.65 0.83 -4.06
CA CYS A 113 -24.15 -0.42 -4.63
C CYS A 113 -22.87 -0.89 -3.92
N LEU A 114 -21.90 0.01 -3.73
CA LEU A 114 -20.64 -0.29 -3.05
C LEU A 114 -20.86 -0.77 -1.61
N LYS A 115 -21.82 -0.19 -0.89
CA LYS A 115 -22.14 -0.63 0.48
C LYS A 115 -22.61 -2.07 0.55
N THR A 116 -23.32 -2.54 -0.47
CA THR A 116 -23.83 -3.92 -0.52
C THR A 116 -22.77 -4.89 -1.06
N GLU A 117 -22.06 -4.50 -2.11
CA GLU A 117 -21.29 -5.44 -2.94
C GLU A 117 -19.79 -5.43 -2.65
N LEU A 118 -19.22 -4.34 -2.11
CA LEU A 118 -17.78 -4.21 -1.98
C LEU A 118 -17.17 -5.21 -0.99
N GLU A 119 -17.82 -5.43 0.15
CA GLU A 119 -17.35 -6.39 1.16
C GLU A 119 -17.28 -7.84 0.64
N PRO A 120 -18.36 -8.43 0.08
CA PRO A 120 -18.30 -9.79 -0.44
C PRO A 120 -17.30 -9.91 -1.60
N VAL A 121 -17.24 -8.91 -2.50
CA VAL A 121 -16.27 -8.90 -3.60
C VAL A 121 -14.82 -8.87 -3.09
N LEU A 122 -14.50 -8.03 -2.11
CA LEU A 122 -13.15 -7.96 -1.52
C LEU A 122 -12.76 -9.28 -0.87
N LYS A 123 -13.68 -9.91 -0.12
CA LYS A 123 -13.41 -11.21 0.52
C LYS A 123 -13.20 -12.33 -0.51
N GLU A 124 -14.02 -12.36 -1.56
CA GLU A 124 -13.89 -13.33 -2.64
C GLU A 124 -12.53 -13.16 -3.33
N CYS A 125 -12.20 -11.94 -3.74
CA CYS A 125 -10.92 -11.67 -4.39
C CYS A 125 -9.72 -11.96 -3.48
N ASP A 126 -9.78 -11.62 -2.20
CA ASP A 126 -8.69 -11.94 -1.27
C ASP A 126 -8.57 -13.44 -1.00
N SER A 127 -9.67 -14.18 -1.03
CA SER A 127 -9.62 -15.64 -0.91
C SER A 127 -8.86 -16.32 -2.06
N GLN A 128 -8.91 -15.73 -3.26
CA GLN A 128 -8.21 -16.21 -4.45
C GLN A 128 -6.76 -15.67 -4.54
N CYS A 129 -6.56 -14.42 -4.16
CA CYS A 129 -5.30 -13.70 -4.36
C CYS A 129 -4.39 -13.66 -3.12
N HIS A 130 -4.92 -13.94 -1.94
CA HIS A 130 -4.22 -13.97 -0.65
C HIS A 130 -3.46 -12.68 -0.29
N LEU A 131 -3.92 -11.52 -0.76
CA LEU A 131 -3.22 -10.26 -0.57
C LEU A 131 -3.10 -9.90 0.92
N THR A 132 -4.19 -10.01 1.68
CA THR A 132 -4.20 -9.72 3.12
C THR A 132 -3.17 -10.58 3.86
N LYS A 133 -3.11 -11.87 3.53
CA LYS A 133 -2.13 -12.80 4.11
C LYS A 133 -0.70 -12.37 3.81
N VAL A 134 -0.41 -12.00 2.56
CA VAL A 134 0.92 -11.52 2.16
C VAL A 134 1.29 -10.25 2.91
N LEU A 135 0.39 -9.27 3.01
CA LEU A 135 0.62 -8.03 3.74
C LEU A 135 0.87 -8.26 5.23
N ILE A 136 0.13 -9.17 5.88
CA ILE A 136 0.34 -9.53 7.30
C ILE A 136 1.69 -10.21 7.51
N MET A 137 2.11 -11.11 6.62
CA MET A 137 3.43 -11.76 6.72
C MET A 137 4.55 -10.73 6.60
N LEU A 138 4.37 -9.72 5.75
CA LEU A 138 5.37 -8.67 5.51
C LEU A 138 5.43 -7.64 6.61
N SER A 139 4.34 -7.39 7.33
CA SER A 139 4.36 -6.47 8.46
C SER A 139 5.12 -7.01 9.68
N GLY A 140 5.76 -8.18 9.57
CA GLY A 140 6.54 -8.79 10.64
C GLY A 140 5.71 -9.47 11.73
N LYS A 141 4.37 -9.55 11.56
CA LYS A 141 3.49 -10.21 12.54
C LYS A 141 3.84 -11.70 12.61
N GLY A 142 4.47 -12.11 13.71
CA GLY A 142 4.94 -13.48 13.98
C GLY A 142 6.45 -13.71 13.82
N ASN A 143 7.21 -12.76 13.23
CA ASN A 143 8.67 -12.80 13.19
C ASN A 143 9.31 -11.40 12.93
N PRO A 144 9.59 -10.61 13.98
CA PRO A 144 10.22 -9.28 13.84
C PRO A 144 11.66 -9.36 13.30
N GLU A 145 12.33 -10.51 13.35
CA GLU A 145 13.64 -10.71 12.72
C GLU A 145 13.54 -10.70 11.19
N GLY A 146 12.37 -11.03 10.63
CA GLY A 146 12.10 -11.01 9.20
C GLY A 146 12.25 -9.61 8.59
N LEU A 147 11.80 -8.56 9.29
CA LEU A 147 11.93 -7.19 8.80
C LEU A 147 13.38 -6.70 8.81
N LYS A 148 14.13 -7.03 9.86
CA LYS A 148 15.57 -6.75 9.94
C LYS A 148 16.36 -7.47 8.85
N LYS A 149 15.94 -8.69 8.49
CA LYS A 149 16.56 -9.46 7.43
C LYS A 149 16.42 -8.80 6.05
N PHE A 150 15.41 -7.96 5.81
CA PHE A 150 15.29 -7.21 4.55
C PHE A 150 16.37 -6.15 4.33
N GLN A 151 16.91 -5.56 5.40
CA GLN A 151 18.02 -4.62 5.28
C GLN A 151 19.32 -5.33 4.86
N GLU A 152 19.49 -6.59 5.26
CA GLU A 152 20.74 -7.34 5.05
C GLU A 152 20.68 -8.25 3.81
N ASP A 153 19.51 -8.80 3.48
CA ASP A 153 19.31 -9.81 2.42
C ASP A 153 18.41 -9.28 1.29
N HIS A 154 19.05 -8.68 0.29
CA HIS A 154 18.39 -8.15 -0.90
C HIS A 154 17.63 -9.23 -1.70
N GLN A 155 18.05 -10.50 -1.64
CA GLN A 155 17.37 -11.58 -2.35
C GLN A 155 16.06 -11.96 -1.65
N ALA A 156 16.06 -11.99 -0.32
CA ALA A 156 14.85 -12.17 0.46
C ALA A 156 13.84 -11.04 0.19
N LEU A 157 14.30 -9.78 0.18
CA LEU A 157 13.47 -8.62 -0.15
C LEU A 157 12.86 -8.72 -1.55
N GLN A 158 13.65 -9.11 -2.57
CA GLN A 158 13.15 -9.28 -3.94
C GLN A 158 12.05 -10.34 -4.04
N LYS A 159 12.24 -11.48 -3.36
CA LYS A 159 11.25 -12.57 -3.35
C LYS A 159 9.93 -12.11 -2.73
N ASP A 160 10.03 -11.36 -1.66
CA ASP A 160 8.87 -10.92 -0.89
C ASP A 160 8.12 -9.80 -1.62
N ILE A 161 8.83 -8.85 -2.24
CA ILE A 161 8.23 -7.88 -3.17
C ILE A 161 7.54 -8.59 -4.35
N ALA A 162 8.16 -9.62 -4.94
CA ALA A 162 7.54 -10.36 -6.04
C ALA A 162 6.20 -11.01 -5.61
N SER A 163 6.13 -11.55 -4.40
CA SER A 163 4.90 -12.08 -3.82
C SER A 163 3.81 -11.02 -3.67
N ILE A 164 4.16 -9.82 -3.21
CA ILE A 164 3.24 -8.66 -3.14
C ILE A 164 2.73 -8.32 -4.52
N CYS A 165 3.63 -8.16 -5.50
CA CYS A 165 3.26 -7.74 -6.85
C CYS A 165 2.29 -8.73 -7.51
N VAL A 166 2.53 -10.03 -7.34
CA VAL A 166 1.63 -11.07 -7.87
C VAL A 166 0.26 -11.01 -7.19
N SER A 167 0.24 -10.95 -5.86
CA SER A 167 -1.01 -10.94 -5.07
C SER A 167 -1.83 -9.66 -5.33
N PHE A 168 -1.16 -8.52 -5.41
CA PHE A 168 -1.76 -7.22 -5.70
C PHE A 168 -2.26 -7.12 -7.14
N GLY A 169 -1.50 -7.63 -8.12
CA GLY A 169 -1.94 -7.73 -9.50
C GLY A 169 -3.19 -8.61 -9.65
N CYS A 170 -3.23 -9.75 -8.96
CA CYS A 170 -4.41 -10.60 -8.87
C CYS A 170 -5.61 -9.84 -8.25
N MET A 171 -5.40 -9.23 -7.09
CA MET A 171 -6.46 -8.54 -6.34
C MET A 171 -7.06 -7.38 -7.13
N SER A 172 -6.21 -6.53 -7.72
CA SER A 172 -6.64 -5.39 -8.55
C SER A 172 -7.44 -5.84 -9.77
N SER A 173 -6.98 -6.88 -10.49
CA SER A 173 -7.72 -7.43 -11.63
C SER A 173 -9.05 -8.05 -11.21
N CYS A 174 -9.08 -8.81 -10.11
CA CYS A 174 -10.30 -9.41 -9.58
C CYS A 174 -11.30 -8.34 -9.15
N LEU A 175 -10.87 -7.36 -8.34
CA LEU A 175 -11.73 -6.29 -7.84
C LEU A 175 -12.32 -5.47 -8.98
N ALA A 176 -11.52 -5.10 -9.99
CA ALA A 176 -12.02 -4.37 -11.14
C ALA A 176 -13.10 -5.17 -11.89
N LYS A 177 -12.87 -6.46 -12.12
CA LYS A 177 -13.80 -7.34 -12.84
C LYS A 177 -15.08 -7.59 -12.04
N GLU A 178 -14.94 -8.11 -10.82
CA GLU A 178 -16.07 -8.54 -9.99
C GLU A 178 -16.94 -7.35 -9.58
N LEU A 179 -16.34 -6.23 -9.17
CA LEU A 179 -17.11 -5.06 -8.79
C LEU A 179 -17.82 -4.39 -9.98
N ASN A 180 -17.24 -4.43 -11.19
CA ASN A 180 -17.93 -3.94 -12.38
C ASN A 180 -19.11 -4.80 -12.81
N MET A 181 -19.19 -6.07 -12.39
CA MET A 181 -20.39 -6.88 -12.67
C MET A 181 -21.61 -6.38 -11.90
N TYR A 182 -21.40 -5.80 -10.71
CA TYR A 182 -22.49 -5.32 -9.85
C TYR A 182 -22.64 -3.79 -9.89
N CYS A 183 -21.53 -3.06 -9.84
CA CYS A 183 -21.46 -1.60 -9.74
C CYS A 183 -20.64 -0.99 -10.90
N PRO A 184 -21.03 -1.15 -12.18
CA PRO A 184 -20.27 -0.59 -13.30
C PRO A 184 -20.37 0.95 -13.32
N PRO A 185 -19.29 1.70 -13.61
CA PRO A 185 -17.88 1.28 -13.84
C PRO A 185 -16.97 1.38 -12.60
N ALA A 186 -17.52 1.37 -11.39
CA ALA A 186 -16.81 1.71 -10.15
C ALA A 186 -15.56 0.86 -9.90
N GLY A 187 -15.59 -0.43 -10.23
CA GLY A 187 -14.45 -1.33 -10.07
C GLY A 187 -13.22 -0.87 -10.83
N THR A 188 -13.36 -0.58 -12.12
CA THR A 188 -12.25 -0.05 -12.93
C THR A 188 -11.82 1.32 -12.45
N THR A 189 -12.76 2.21 -12.11
CA THR A 189 -12.47 3.56 -11.64
C THR A 189 -11.61 3.55 -10.37
N ILE A 190 -12.02 2.79 -9.35
CA ILE A 190 -11.32 2.66 -8.07
C ILE A 190 -9.93 2.04 -8.29
N VAL A 191 -9.85 0.91 -9.00
CA VAL A 191 -8.57 0.21 -9.21
C VAL A 191 -7.59 1.07 -10.00
N LYS A 192 -8.05 1.77 -11.04
CA LYS A 192 -7.19 2.66 -11.84
C LYS A 192 -6.62 3.79 -10.99
N ALA A 193 -7.45 4.41 -10.15
CA ALA A 193 -7.00 5.47 -9.25
C ALA A 193 -5.96 4.94 -8.24
N LEU A 194 -6.24 3.82 -7.57
CA LEU A 194 -5.30 3.20 -6.62
C LEU A 194 -3.97 2.74 -7.26
N LEU A 195 -3.95 2.46 -8.57
CA LEU A 195 -2.74 2.11 -9.31
C LEU A 195 -1.91 3.33 -9.78
N LYS A 196 -2.42 4.55 -9.65
CA LYS A 196 -1.72 5.79 -10.06
C LYS A 196 -0.31 5.95 -9.49
N PRO A 197 -0.03 5.64 -8.20
CA PRO A 197 1.34 5.70 -7.68
C PRO A 197 2.30 4.81 -8.46
N PHE A 198 1.90 3.56 -8.77
CA PHE A 198 2.75 2.61 -9.49
C PHE A 198 3.06 3.07 -10.91
N PHE A 199 2.07 3.60 -11.62
CA PHE A 199 2.28 4.15 -12.96
C PHE A 199 3.16 5.40 -12.93
N THR A 200 2.96 6.26 -11.92
CA THR A 200 3.80 7.46 -11.71
C THR A 200 5.25 7.08 -11.47
N PHE A 201 5.52 6.13 -10.57
CA PHE A 201 6.87 5.63 -10.34
C PHE A 201 7.47 4.98 -11.59
N SER A 202 6.69 4.17 -12.32
CA SER A 202 7.16 3.53 -13.56
C SER A 202 7.59 4.55 -14.60
N ASN A 203 6.79 5.61 -14.81
CA ASN A 203 7.14 6.70 -15.72
C ASN A 203 8.42 7.40 -15.29
N ILE A 204 8.60 7.66 -13.99
CA ILE A 204 9.82 8.27 -13.45
C ILE A 204 11.04 7.36 -13.70
N PHE A 205 10.92 6.06 -13.45
CA PHE A 205 12.02 5.11 -13.70
C PHE A 205 12.35 5.00 -15.19
N GLU A 206 11.36 5.05 -16.08
CA GLU A 206 11.58 5.07 -17.53
C GLU A 206 12.26 6.37 -17.99
N GLU A 207 11.94 7.51 -17.40
CA GLU A 207 12.59 8.78 -17.71
C GLU A 207 14.02 8.86 -17.15
N ILE A 208 14.22 8.40 -15.92
CA ILE A 208 15.52 8.44 -15.23
C ILE A 208 16.44 7.36 -15.78
N GLY A 209 15.96 6.17 -16.10
CA GLY A 209 16.78 5.01 -16.50
C GLY A 209 17.79 5.33 -17.61
N PRO A 210 17.37 5.83 -18.78
CA PRO A 210 18.26 6.25 -19.85
C PRO A 210 19.21 7.39 -19.43
N ARG A 211 18.73 8.36 -18.63
CA ARG A 211 19.52 9.51 -18.17
C ARG A 211 20.59 9.13 -17.16
N ALA A 212 20.27 8.28 -16.19
CA ALA A 212 21.18 7.72 -15.20
C ALA A 212 22.24 6.83 -15.87
N LYS A 213 21.84 6.01 -16.83
CA LYS A 213 22.78 5.22 -17.64
C LYS A 213 23.76 6.11 -18.41
N LEU A 214 23.28 7.23 -18.96
CA LEU A 214 24.11 8.21 -19.67
C LEU A 214 25.06 8.97 -18.73
N SER A 215 24.64 9.33 -17.52
CA SER A 215 25.49 10.04 -16.55
C SER A 215 26.61 9.15 -16.01
N ILE A 216 26.32 7.89 -15.69
CA ILE A 216 27.33 6.89 -15.31
C ILE A 216 28.34 6.70 -16.45
N TYR A 217 27.88 6.51 -17.69
CA TYR A 217 28.75 6.33 -18.84
C TYR A 217 29.66 7.56 -19.11
N ARG A 218 29.17 8.79 -18.84
CA ARG A 218 30.00 10.00 -18.91
C ARG A 218 31.03 10.07 -17.79
N GLN A 219 30.66 9.69 -16.56
CA GLN A 219 31.59 9.66 -15.42
C GLN A 219 32.71 8.64 -15.62
N GLU A 220 32.39 7.44 -16.11
CA GLU A 220 33.39 6.43 -16.48
C GLU A 220 34.35 6.95 -17.56
N LYS A 221 33.85 7.61 -18.61
CA LYS A 221 34.69 8.24 -19.64
C LYS A 221 35.57 9.37 -19.08
N PHE A 222 35.07 10.17 -18.14
CA PHE A 222 35.83 11.24 -17.50
C PHE A 222 36.95 10.69 -16.61
N GLN A 223 36.65 9.67 -15.79
CA GLN A 223 37.67 9.01 -14.95
C GLN A 223 38.73 8.32 -15.80
N ASN A 224 38.35 7.63 -16.88
CA ASN A 224 39.30 6.95 -17.76
C ASN A 224 40.23 7.94 -18.50
N LYS A 225 39.73 9.12 -18.89
CA LYS A 225 40.57 10.20 -19.47
C LYS A 225 41.55 10.81 -18.46
N ASN A 226 41.16 10.97 -17.20
CA ASN A 226 42.04 11.52 -16.17
C ASN A 226 43.10 10.51 -15.70
N CYS A 227 42.78 9.22 -15.60
CA CYS A 227 43.76 8.16 -15.35
C CYS A 227 44.79 8.00 -16.49
N ARG A 228 44.42 8.30 -17.74
CA ARG A 228 45.37 8.27 -18.87
C ARG A 228 46.34 9.44 -18.88
N LYS A 229 45.97 10.58 -18.30
CA LYS A 229 46.85 11.76 -18.19
C LYS A 229 47.88 11.64 -17.07
N THR A 230 47.59 10.94 -15.98
CA THR A 230 48.53 10.73 -14.86
C THR A 230 49.62 9.68 -15.16
N ARG A 231 49.44 8.80 -16.14
CA ARG A 231 50.47 7.83 -16.59
C ARG A 231 51.52 8.38 -17.56
N LYS A 232 51.39 9.62 -18.05
CA LYS A 232 52.37 10.26 -18.94
C LYS A 232 53.13 11.37 -18.22
N LYS A 233 53.89 11.00 -17.19
CA LYS A 233 55.08 11.75 -16.75
C LYS A 233 56.23 10.76 -16.58
N PRO A 234 56.98 10.46 -17.66
CA PRO A 234 58.30 9.90 -17.54
C PRO A 234 59.29 11.05 -17.29
N SER A 235 60.01 10.96 -16.18
CA SER A 235 61.32 11.60 -15.96
C SER A 235 62.38 10.99 -16.86
#